data_AF-A0A2S9YLT1-F1
#
_entry.id   AF-A0A2S9YLT1-F1
#
_cell.length_a   1.000
_cell.length_b   1.000
_cell.length_c   1.000
_cell.angle_alpha   90.00
_cell.angle_beta   90.00
_cell.angle_gamma   90.00
#
_symmetry.space_group_name_H-M   'P 1'
#
loop_
_entity.id
_entity.type
_entity.pdbx_description
1 polymer ?
#
loop_
_entity_poly.entity_id
_entity_poly.type
_entity_poly.pdbx_seq_one_letter_code
_entity_poly.pdbx_strand_id
1 'polypeptide(L)'
;MTRTSTSLLAASLLLGSIAGLMIGCDSEPGVGSPCASTEDCGGELICDVHDGQGTCQHEHGHGTHSGEEDAEEDCAADTRAEHYAVGLSKSGSLVTASFVSADPAPPIRGDNSWVLSFSDADGAALDDLEITVTPIMPDHGHGTPVSAEVTPTGVPGEYRLDPVNLFMAGYWEITLDIALADQQDSIMFGFCVD
;
A
#
# COMPACT_ATOMS: atom_id res chain seq x y z
N MET A 1 61.85 58.11 -5.01
CA MET A 1 61.39 59.20 -4.13
C MET A 1 60.74 58.58 -2.90
N THR A 2 61.54 58.27 -1.87
CA THR A 2 61.56 59.02 -0.59
C THR A 2 60.20 59.06 0.13
N ARG A 3 60.03 58.24 1.18
CA ARG A 3 60.11 58.70 2.57
C ARG A 3 59.87 57.58 3.59
N THR A 4 60.90 57.43 4.41
CA THR A 4 61.00 56.98 5.80
C THR A 4 59.77 57.29 6.67
N SER A 5 59.37 56.36 7.53
CA SER A 5 59.06 56.69 8.94
C SER A 5 59.11 55.48 9.85
N THR A 6 60.06 55.57 10.77
CA THR A 6 60.29 54.76 11.95
C THR A 6 59.26 55.14 13.04
N SER A 7 58.75 54.17 13.79
CA SER A 7 58.31 54.40 15.17
C SER A 7 58.47 53.14 16.01
N LEU A 8 59.39 53.23 16.97
CA LEU A 8 59.45 52.44 18.19
C LEU A 8 58.46 53.01 19.22
N LEU A 9 57.85 52.15 20.05
CA LEU A 9 57.44 52.33 21.47
C LEU A 9 56.55 51.11 21.83
N ALA A 10 57.05 50.06 22.46
CA ALA A 10 57.27 49.88 23.91
C ALA A 10 55.98 49.84 24.75
N ALA A 11 55.62 48.66 25.27
CA ALA A 11 54.92 48.42 26.55
C ALA A 11 54.67 46.89 26.69
N SER A 12 55.54 46.17 27.39
CA SER A 12 55.41 45.82 28.81
C SER A 12 54.43 44.67 29.07
N LEU A 13 55.00 43.49 29.32
CA LEU A 13 54.36 42.32 29.92
C LEU A 13 53.79 42.68 31.30
N LEU A 14 52.52 42.35 31.53
CA LEU A 14 52.00 42.08 32.86
C LEU A 14 51.22 40.75 32.80
N LEU A 15 51.75 39.77 33.53
CA LEU A 15 51.12 38.50 33.83
C LEU A 15 49.82 38.76 34.59
N GLY A 16 48.68 38.43 33.99
CA GLY A 16 47.39 38.31 34.65
C GLY A 16 46.97 36.85 34.63
N SER A 17 47.14 36.17 35.76
CA SER A 17 46.60 34.84 36.01
C SER A 17 45.07 34.91 35.96
N ILE A 18 44.46 34.42 34.88
CA ILE A 18 43.03 34.16 34.83
C ILE A 18 42.84 32.73 35.32
N ALA A 19 42.40 32.60 36.56
CA ALA A 19 41.81 31.37 37.06
C ALA A 19 40.66 31.01 36.13
N GLY A 20 40.76 29.85 35.48
CA GLY A 20 39.71 29.30 34.64
C GLY A 20 38.47 29.06 35.48
N LEU A 21 37.45 29.91 35.30
CA LEU A 21 36.09 29.52 35.58
C LEU A 21 35.63 28.74 34.36
N MET A 22 35.81 27.42 34.41
CA MET A 22 35.08 26.51 33.53
C MET A 22 33.60 26.69 33.88
N ILE A 23 32.94 27.59 33.17
CA ILE A 23 31.49 27.50 32.99
C ILE A 23 31.31 26.20 32.22
N GLY A 24 31.11 25.12 32.98
CA GLY A 24 30.54 23.91 32.42
C GLY A 24 29.25 24.36 31.75
N CYS A 25 29.16 24.14 30.44
CA CYS A 25 27.87 23.95 29.83
C CYS A 25 27.31 22.71 30.52
N ASP A 26 26.57 22.92 31.60
CA ASP A 26 25.64 21.93 32.16
C ASP A 26 24.49 21.83 31.14
N SER A 27 24.83 21.29 29.98
CA SER A 27 23.87 20.91 28.96
C SER A 27 23.48 19.50 29.35
N GLU A 28 22.35 19.36 30.04
CA GLU A 28 21.77 18.05 30.29
C GLU A 28 21.76 17.26 28.98
N PRO A 29 22.19 15.98 28.99
CA PRO A 29 22.29 15.19 27.78
C PRO A 29 20.90 15.05 27.16
N GLY A 30 20.72 15.71 26.02
CA GLY A 30 19.46 15.78 25.30
C GLY A 30 19.40 14.77 24.16
N VAL A 31 18.37 14.88 23.34
CA VAL A 31 18.20 14.02 22.16
C VAL A 31 19.43 14.08 21.25
N GLY A 32 19.97 12.93 20.89
CA GLY A 32 21.17 12.77 20.06
C GLY A 32 22.50 12.76 20.82
N SER A 33 22.51 12.96 22.14
CA SER A 33 23.72 12.79 22.96
C SER A 33 24.18 11.32 22.97
N PRO A 34 25.49 11.03 22.91
CA PRO A 34 25.98 9.66 22.99
C PRO A 34 25.75 9.09 24.39
N CYS A 35 25.37 7.82 24.47
CA CYS A 35 25.08 7.12 25.72
C CYS A 35 25.58 5.68 25.69
N ALA A 36 25.83 5.11 26.87
CA ALA A 36 26.05 3.67 27.05
C ALA A 36 24.87 3.00 27.76
N SER A 37 24.09 3.78 28.50
CA SER A 37 22.93 3.37 29.28
C SER A 37 21.93 4.53 29.40
N THR A 38 20.68 4.22 29.75
CA THR A 38 19.63 5.24 29.93
C THR A 38 19.94 6.27 31.01
N GLU A 39 20.78 5.93 31.99
CA GLU A 39 21.23 6.85 33.04
C GLU A 39 22.15 7.97 32.49
N ASP A 40 22.71 7.78 31.30
CA ASP A 40 23.51 8.80 30.59
C ASP A 40 22.62 9.83 29.86
N CYS A 41 21.30 9.63 29.86
CA CYS A 41 20.32 10.47 29.19
C CYS A 41 19.52 11.30 30.19
N GLY A 42 19.26 12.57 29.87
CA GLY A 42 18.54 13.49 30.75
C GLY A 42 17.02 13.27 30.68
N GLY A 43 16.36 13.29 31.84
CA GLY A 43 14.89 13.27 31.92
C GLY A 43 14.25 11.92 31.55
N GLU A 44 13.26 11.94 30.65
CA GLU A 44 12.49 10.77 30.17
C GLU A 44 13.10 10.13 28.91
N LEU A 45 14.36 10.43 28.59
CA LEU A 45 15.05 9.91 27.41
C LEU A 45 15.61 8.51 27.70
N ILE A 46 15.59 7.64 26.70
CA ILE A 46 16.20 6.31 26.71
C ILE A 46 17.52 6.30 25.91
N CYS A 47 18.43 5.40 26.26
CA CYS A 47 19.60 5.14 25.44
C CYS A 47 19.27 4.11 24.35
N ASP A 48 19.16 4.57 23.11
CA ASP A 48 18.91 3.72 21.95
C ASP A 48 20.23 3.33 21.27
N VAL A 49 20.53 2.03 21.22
CA VAL A 49 21.83 1.48 20.78
C VAL A 49 21.68 0.72 19.47
N HIS A 50 22.28 1.27 18.40
CA HIS A 50 22.38 0.63 17.08
C HIS A 50 23.84 0.37 16.74
N ASP A 51 24.14 -0.84 16.28
CA ASP A 51 25.49 -1.25 15.85
C ASP A 51 26.60 -0.93 16.88
N GLY A 52 26.24 -0.98 18.17
CA GLY A 52 27.14 -0.71 19.29
C GLY A 52 27.40 0.78 19.59
N GLN A 53 26.65 1.70 18.98
CA GLN A 53 26.69 3.13 19.31
C GLN A 53 25.33 3.56 19.88
N GLY A 54 25.32 4.07 21.11
CA GLY A 54 24.12 4.55 21.79
C GLY A 54 23.88 6.04 21.58
N THR A 55 22.62 6.42 21.36
CA THR A 55 22.18 7.83 21.38
C THR A 55 20.92 8.03 22.22
N CYS A 56 20.85 9.13 22.96
CA CYS A 56 19.69 9.46 23.77
C CYS A 56 18.51 9.87 22.87
N GLN A 57 17.37 9.22 23.03
CA GLN A 57 16.15 9.47 22.26
C GLN A 57 14.93 9.45 23.18
N HIS A 58 13.81 10.03 22.74
CA HIS A 58 12.54 9.80 23.45
C HIS A 58 12.13 8.33 23.30
N GLU A 59 11.37 7.80 24.25
CA GLU A 59 10.76 6.47 24.08
C GLU A 59 10.00 6.42 22.75
N HIS A 60 10.51 5.61 21.83
CA HIS A 60 9.85 5.24 20.61
C HIS A 60 9.87 3.72 20.59
N GLY A 61 8.74 3.10 20.28
CA GLY A 61 8.69 1.65 20.19
C GLY A 61 9.68 1.21 19.11
N HIS A 62 10.66 0.40 19.49
CA HIS A 62 11.29 -0.49 18.52
C HIS A 62 10.21 -1.48 18.13
N GLY A 63 9.41 -1.10 17.13
CA GLY A 63 8.59 -2.03 16.41
C GLY A 63 9.50 -3.19 16.05
N THR A 64 9.14 -4.38 16.50
CA THR A 64 9.70 -5.59 15.91
C THR A 64 9.53 -5.41 14.42
N HIS A 65 10.62 -5.36 13.65
CA HIS A 65 10.54 -5.54 12.21
C HIS A 65 10.06 -6.98 11.97
N SER A 66 8.76 -7.17 12.11
CA SER A 66 7.98 -8.32 11.69
C SER A 66 7.07 -7.79 10.60
N GLY A 67 7.51 -7.97 9.36
CA GLY A 67 6.75 -7.62 8.17
C GLY A 67 6.82 -6.15 7.81
N GLU A 68 6.94 -5.88 6.53
CA GLU A 68 6.31 -4.70 5.95
C GLU A 68 4.90 -4.60 6.54
N GLU A 69 4.53 -3.41 7.02
CA GLU A 69 3.11 -3.05 7.14
C GLU A 69 2.58 -2.93 5.70
N ASP A 70 2.48 -4.07 5.00
CA ASP A 70 1.32 -4.31 4.17
C ASP A 70 0.17 -4.11 5.17
N ALA A 71 -0.58 -3.04 5.00
CA ALA A 71 -1.90 -3.01 5.60
C ALA A 71 -2.53 -4.35 5.18
N GLU A 72 -2.72 -5.26 6.12
CA GLU A 72 -3.78 -6.25 5.98
C GLU A 72 -5.02 -5.39 5.80
N GLU A 73 -5.34 -5.08 4.54
CA GLU A 73 -6.55 -4.38 4.15
C GLU A 73 -7.67 -5.30 4.61
N ASP A 74 -8.21 -5.02 5.80
CA ASP A 74 -9.29 -5.81 6.37
C ASP A 74 -10.46 -5.82 5.39
N CYS A 75 -10.58 -6.90 4.61
CA CYS A 75 -11.61 -7.02 3.60
C CYS A 75 -13.01 -6.99 4.20
N ALA A 76 -13.17 -7.27 5.50
CA ALA A 76 -14.46 -7.10 6.17
C ALA A 76 -14.85 -5.62 6.35
N ALA A 77 -13.88 -4.71 6.34
CA ALA A 77 -14.09 -3.27 6.48
C ALA A 77 -14.14 -2.52 5.14
N ASP A 78 -13.73 -3.13 4.03
CA ASP A 78 -13.77 -2.48 2.72
C ASP A 78 -15.20 -2.30 2.19
N THR A 79 -15.67 -1.06 2.18
CA THR A 79 -17.05 -0.72 1.74
C THR A 79 -17.25 -0.70 0.22
N ARG A 80 -16.17 -0.82 -0.56
CA ARG A 80 -16.22 -0.88 -2.04
C ARG A 80 -16.53 -2.30 -2.51
N ALA A 81 -16.11 -3.30 -1.74
CA ALA A 81 -16.29 -4.70 -2.04
C ALA A 81 -17.76 -5.14 -1.98
N GLU A 82 -18.12 -6.02 -2.89
CA GLU A 82 -19.40 -6.70 -2.91
C GLU A 82 -19.30 -8.01 -2.15
N HIS A 83 -20.34 -8.34 -1.39
CA HIS A 83 -20.45 -9.65 -0.79
C HIS A 83 -20.88 -10.66 -1.86
N TYR A 84 -19.98 -11.60 -2.19
CA TYR A 84 -20.29 -12.67 -3.13
C TYR A 84 -21.54 -13.47 -2.69
N ALA A 85 -22.41 -13.75 -3.65
CA ALA A 85 -23.47 -14.74 -3.54
C ALA A 85 -23.85 -15.24 -4.94
N VAL A 86 -24.37 -16.46 -5.02
CA VAL A 86 -25.07 -16.90 -6.24
C VAL A 86 -26.25 -15.96 -6.50
N GLY A 87 -26.38 -15.51 -7.73
CA GLY A 87 -27.34 -14.51 -8.15
C GLY A 87 -26.91 -13.05 -7.91
N LEU A 88 -25.71 -12.79 -7.38
CA LEU A 88 -25.13 -11.44 -7.41
C LEU A 88 -25.06 -10.97 -8.86
N SER A 89 -25.71 -9.85 -9.14
CA SER A 89 -25.91 -9.36 -10.50
C SER A 89 -25.51 -7.89 -10.65
N LYS A 90 -24.95 -7.55 -11.79
CA LYS A 90 -24.69 -6.17 -12.21
C LYS A 90 -25.22 -5.98 -13.63
N SER A 91 -25.73 -4.79 -13.90
CA SER A 91 -26.25 -4.42 -15.21
C SER A 91 -25.43 -3.28 -15.78
N GLY A 92 -25.03 -3.44 -17.05
CA GLY A 92 -24.59 -2.35 -17.89
C GLY A 92 -25.79 -1.68 -18.55
N SER A 93 -25.54 -1.09 -19.71
CA SER A 93 -26.55 -0.43 -20.53
C SER A 93 -27.39 -1.38 -21.39
N LEU A 94 -26.84 -2.56 -21.71
CA LEU A 94 -27.41 -3.55 -22.62
C LEU A 94 -27.52 -4.93 -21.98
N VAL A 95 -26.58 -5.27 -21.10
CA VAL A 95 -26.39 -6.62 -20.58
C VAL A 95 -26.52 -6.63 -19.06
N THR A 96 -27.11 -7.67 -18.51
CA THR A 96 -27.03 -8.02 -17.08
C THR A 96 -26.21 -9.30 -16.92
N ALA A 97 -25.15 -9.23 -16.12
CA ALA A 97 -24.35 -10.38 -15.73
C ALA A 97 -24.74 -10.82 -14.31
N SER A 98 -24.92 -12.12 -14.09
CA SER A 98 -25.26 -12.68 -12.78
C SER A 98 -24.40 -13.91 -12.45
N PHE A 99 -23.95 -14.02 -11.21
CA PHE A 99 -23.18 -15.18 -10.76
C PHE A 99 -24.04 -16.45 -10.71
N VAL A 100 -23.64 -17.46 -11.46
CA VAL A 100 -24.17 -18.83 -11.38
C VAL A 100 -23.39 -19.63 -10.33
N SER A 101 -22.06 -19.56 -10.39
CA SER A 101 -21.17 -20.20 -9.41
C SER A 101 -19.78 -19.55 -9.40
N ALA A 102 -19.03 -19.78 -8.33
CA ALA A 102 -17.60 -19.50 -8.24
C ALA A 102 -16.90 -20.69 -7.57
N ASP A 103 -15.66 -20.93 -7.93
CA ASP A 103 -14.77 -21.89 -7.26
C ASP A 103 -13.38 -21.26 -7.08
N PRO A 104 -12.95 -21.01 -5.83
CA PRO A 104 -13.71 -21.14 -4.60
C PRO A 104 -14.86 -20.09 -4.48
N ALA A 105 -15.78 -20.35 -3.55
CA ALA A 105 -16.88 -19.48 -3.19
C ALA A 105 -16.88 -19.21 -1.67
N PRO A 106 -16.70 -17.95 -1.21
CA PRO A 106 -16.45 -16.76 -2.02
C PRO A 106 -15.09 -16.79 -2.75
N PRO A 107 -14.89 -15.91 -3.76
CA PRO A 107 -13.59 -15.73 -4.38
C PRO A 107 -12.50 -15.45 -3.34
N ILE A 108 -11.28 -15.94 -3.60
CA ILE A 108 -10.13 -15.79 -2.71
C ILE A 108 -8.94 -15.16 -3.46
N ARG A 109 -7.88 -14.85 -2.71
CA ARG A 109 -6.58 -14.52 -3.29
C ARG A 109 -6.01 -15.73 -4.05
N GLY A 110 -5.63 -15.51 -5.30
CA GLY A 110 -5.13 -16.53 -6.22
C GLY A 110 -6.06 -16.75 -7.42
N ASP A 111 -6.07 -17.97 -7.94
CA ASP A 111 -6.90 -18.32 -9.09
C ASP A 111 -8.33 -18.67 -8.66
N ASN A 112 -9.29 -18.13 -9.38
CA ASN A 112 -10.71 -18.40 -9.20
C ASN A 112 -11.34 -18.79 -10.54
N SER A 113 -12.33 -19.67 -10.51
CA SER A 113 -13.12 -20.05 -11.68
C SER A 113 -14.56 -19.59 -11.50
N TRP A 114 -15.06 -18.73 -12.38
CA TRP A 114 -16.41 -18.16 -12.25
C TRP A 114 -17.30 -18.63 -13.39
N VAL A 115 -18.58 -18.87 -13.09
CA VAL A 115 -19.62 -19.04 -14.12
C VAL A 115 -20.62 -17.91 -13.95
N LEU A 116 -20.82 -17.14 -15.02
CA LEU A 116 -21.76 -16.04 -15.10
C LEU A 116 -22.81 -16.31 -16.18
N SER A 117 -24.06 -15.96 -15.90
CA SER A 117 -25.12 -15.89 -16.90
C SER A 117 -25.29 -14.45 -17.38
N PHE A 118 -25.48 -14.25 -18.67
CA PHE A 118 -25.68 -12.95 -19.30
C PHE A 118 -27.06 -12.89 -19.97
N SER A 119 -27.79 -11.80 -19.73
CA SER A 119 -29.12 -11.58 -20.30
C SER A 119 -29.33 -10.14 -20.75
N ASP A 120 -30.29 -9.93 -21.65
CA ASP A 120 -30.75 -8.59 -22.01
C ASP A 120 -31.70 -7.98 -20.95
N ALA A 121 -32.24 -6.80 -21.25
CA ALA A 121 -33.18 -6.08 -20.37
C ALA A 121 -34.53 -6.79 -20.17
N ASP A 122 -34.90 -7.70 -21.08
CA ASP A 122 -36.12 -8.51 -21.00
C ASP A 122 -35.87 -9.85 -20.29
N GLY A 123 -34.62 -10.13 -19.90
CA GLY A 123 -34.19 -11.36 -19.25
C GLY A 123 -33.94 -12.53 -20.22
N ALA A 124 -33.87 -12.28 -21.53
CA ALA A 124 -33.51 -13.30 -22.49
C ALA A 124 -31.99 -13.55 -22.44
N ALA A 125 -31.58 -14.82 -22.48
CA ALA A 125 -30.19 -15.21 -22.45
C ALA A 125 -29.44 -14.70 -23.70
N LEU A 126 -28.21 -14.22 -23.50
CA LEU A 126 -27.37 -13.67 -24.56
C LEU A 126 -26.20 -14.61 -24.86
N ASP A 127 -26.27 -15.26 -26.03
CA ASP A 127 -25.20 -16.10 -26.58
C ASP A 127 -24.26 -15.30 -27.50
N ASP A 128 -23.18 -15.94 -27.94
CA ASP A 128 -22.17 -15.40 -28.87
C ASP A 128 -21.54 -14.05 -28.46
N LEU A 129 -21.51 -13.76 -27.15
CA LEU A 129 -20.79 -12.63 -26.56
C LEU A 129 -19.27 -12.82 -26.67
N GLU A 130 -18.58 -11.75 -27.08
CA GLU A 130 -17.14 -11.61 -26.87
C GLU A 130 -16.92 -10.85 -25.55
N ILE A 131 -16.28 -11.50 -24.58
CA ILE A 131 -16.10 -10.95 -23.23
C ILE A 131 -14.62 -10.89 -22.92
N THR A 132 -14.14 -9.71 -22.54
CA THR A 132 -12.80 -9.50 -21.99
C THR A 132 -12.91 -9.26 -20.49
N VAL A 133 -12.12 -10.00 -19.71
CA VAL A 133 -12.08 -9.88 -18.24
C VAL A 133 -10.79 -9.17 -17.84
N THR A 134 -10.93 -8.05 -17.13
CA THR A 134 -9.79 -7.21 -16.72
C THR A 134 -9.82 -6.96 -15.22
N PRO A 135 -9.11 -7.77 -14.41
CA PRO A 135 -8.91 -7.51 -12.98
C PRO A 135 -7.84 -6.44 -12.74
N ILE A 136 -8.18 -5.38 -11.99
CA ILE A 136 -7.29 -4.29 -11.57
C ILE A 136 -7.35 -4.12 -10.06
N MET A 137 -6.20 -3.92 -9.43
CA MET A 137 -6.11 -3.38 -8.07
C MET A 137 -5.90 -1.86 -8.14
N PRO A 138 -6.94 -1.04 -7.91
CA PRO A 138 -6.81 0.41 -8.01
C PRO A 138 -5.80 0.97 -7.01
N ASP A 139 -5.72 0.39 -5.81
CA ASP A 139 -4.83 0.87 -4.74
C ASP A 139 -3.35 0.59 -5.04
N HIS A 140 -3.06 -0.38 -5.90
CA HIS A 140 -1.71 -0.73 -6.36
C HIS A 140 -1.41 -0.23 -7.78
N GLY A 141 -2.41 0.27 -8.50
CA GLY A 141 -2.27 0.85 -9.83
C GLY A 141 -1.92 -0.16 -10.94
N HIS A 142 -2.15 -1.45 -10.72
CA HIS A 142 -1.89 -2.49 -11.72
C HIS A 142 -2.89 -3.66 -11.61
N GLY A 143 -2.94 -4.48 -12.66
CA GLY A 143 -3.74 -5.71 -12.71
C GLY A 143 -2.92 -6.98 -12.62
N THR A 144 -3.56 -8.09 -12.97
CA THR A 144 -2.89 -9.39 -13.17
C THR A 144 -2.24 -9.48 -14.57
N PRO A 145 -1.07 -10.14 -14.71
CA PRO A 145 -0.53 -10.51 -16.01
C PRO A 145 -1.22 -11.74 -16.64
N VAL A 146 -2.15 -12.38 -15.92
CA VAL A 146 -2.86 -13.58 -16.36
C VAL A 146 -4.20 -13.17 -16.98
N SER A 147 -4.36 -13.41 -18.27
CA SER A 147 -5.65 -13.24 -18.94
C SER A 147 -6.58 -14.41 -18.62
N ALA A 148 -7.81 -14.11 -18.22
CA ALA A 148 -8.86 -15.13 -18.10
C ALA A 148 -9.26 -15.63 -19.50
N GLU A 149 -9.45 -16.94 -19.63
CA GLU A 149 -10.14 -17.53 -20.78
C GLU A 149 -11.65 -17.48 -20.54
N VAL A 150 -12.41 -17.04 -21.55
CA VAL A 150 -13.87 -17.03 -21.50
C VAL A 150 -14.43 -18.08 -22.45
N THR A 151 -15.19 -19.03 -21.93
CA THR A 151 -15.74 -20.14 -22.71
C THR A 151 -17.23 -20.35 -22.42
N PRO A 152 -18.08 -20.51 -23.44
CA PRO A 152 -19.47 -20.92 -23.23
C PRO A 152 -19.54 -22.26 -22.47
N THR A 153 -20.48 -22.39 -21.53
CA THR A 153 -20.67 -23.64 -20.79
C THR A 153 -21.50 -24.67 -21.56
N GLY A 154 -22.23 -24.21 -22.58
CA GLY A 154 -23.24 -24.99 -23.32
C GLY A 154 -24.66 -24.78 -22.79
N VAL A 155 -24.84 -24.06 -21.68
CA VAL A 155 -26.14 -23.51 -21.26
C VAL A 155 -26.30 -22.12 -21.91
N PRO A 156 -27.47 -21.78 -22.48
CA PRO A 156 -27.68 -20.48 -23.12
C PRO A 156 -27.37 -19.31 -22.18
N GLY A 157 -26.56 -18.38 -22.67
CA GLY A 157 -26.10 -17.18 -21.96
C GLY A 157 -25.10 -17.42 -20.84
N GLU A 158 -24.63 -18.65 -20.61
CA GLU A 158 -23.66 -18.94 -19.56
C GLU A 158 -22.22 -19.08 -20.08
N TYR A 159 -21.31 -18.39 -19.39
CA TYR A 159 -19.88 -18.39 -19.70
C TYR A 159 -19.08 -18.70 -18.44
N ARG A 160 -18.04 -19.51 -18.61
CA ARG A 160 -16.99 -19.73 -17.63
C ARG A 160 -15.83 -18.80 -17.89
N LEU A 161 -15.38 -18.11 -16.86
CA LEU A 161 -14.22 -17.23 -16.82
C LEU A 161 -13.15 -17.92 -15.97
N ASP A 162 -12.02 -18.31 -16.59
CA ASP A 162 -11.03 -19.16 -15.92
C ASP A 162 -9.60 -18.95 -16.45
N PRO A 163 -8.59 -18.69 -15.60
CA PRO A 163 -8.72 -18.24 -14.22
C PRO A 163 -9.02 -16.74 -14.15
N VAL A 164 -9.85 -16.33 -13.19
CA VAL A 164 -9.88 -14.96 -12.69
C VAL A 164 -8.83 -14.85 -11.59
N ASN A 165 -7.66 -14.34 -11.94
CA ASN A 165 -6.49 -14.30 -11.07
C ASN A 165 -6.44 -13.02 -10.22
N LEU A 166 -6.58 -13.18 -8.91
CA LEU A 166 -6.57 -12.12 -7.89
C LEU A 166 -5.35 -12.35 -6.96
N PHE A 167 -4.14 -12.22 -7.50
CA PHE A 167 -2.94 -12.80 -6.89
C PHE A 167 -2.40 -12.08 -5.64
N MET A 168 -2.89 -10.88 -5.30
CA MET A 168 -2.53 -10.14 -4.09
C MET A 168 -3.77 -9.90 -3.24
N ALA A 169 -3.56 -9.78 -1.93
CA ALA A 169 -4.64 -9.40 -1.02
C ALA A 169 -5.07 -7.95 -1.26
N GLY A 170 -6.30 -7.62 -0.90
CA GLY A 170 -6.88 -6.29 -1.02
C GLY A 170 -8.03 -6.21 -2.02
N TYR A 171 -8.43 -4.98 -2.33
CA TYR A 171 -9.56 -4.71 -3.23
C TYR A 171 -9.20 -4.82 -4.71
N TRP A 172 -10.05 -5.54 -5.44
CA TRP A 172 -9.98 -5.76 -6.88
C TRP A 172 -11.26 -5.28 -7.57
N GLU A 173 -11.08 -4.61 -8.71
CA GLU A 173 -12.13 -4.30 -9.69
C GLU A 173 -12.00 -5.27 -10.86
N ILE A 174 -13.05 -6.05 -11.13
CA ILE A 174 -13.09 -7.00 -12.23
C ILE A 174 -14.07 -6.46 -13.26
N THR A 175 -13.52 -5.84 -14.30
CA THR A 175 -14.29 -5.29 -15.42
C THR A 175 -14.50 -6.36 -16.49
N LEU A 176 -15.74 -6.50 -16.93
CA LEU A 176 -16.18 -7.31 -18.05
C LEU A 176 -16.54 -6.36 -19.19
N ASP A 177 -15.67 -6.27 -20.19
CA ASP A 177 -15.97 -5.56 -21.43
C ASP A 177 -16.62 -6.54 -22.40
N ILE A 178 -17.84 -6.23 -22.82
CA ILE A 178 -18.74 -7.15 -23.52
C ILE A 178 -19.05 -6.56 -24.88
N ALA A 179 -18.75 -7.28 -25.96
CA ALA A 179 -19.22 -6.96 -27.30
C ALA A 179 -20.38 -7.88 -27.69
N LEU A 180 -21.47 -7.26 -28.12
CA LEU A 180 -22.67 -7.92 -28.63
C LEU A 180 -22.99 -7.32 -30.01
N ALA A 181 -22.68 -8.08 -31.07
CA ALA A 181 -22.72 -7.59 -32.45
C ALA A 181 -21.90 -6.29 -32.61
N ASP A 182 -22.54 -5.19 -33.03
CA ASP A 182 -21.87 -3.89 -33.23
C ASP A 182 -21.92 -2.98 -31.98
N GLN A 183 -22.35 -3.50 -30.84
CA GLN A 183 -22.50 -2.75 -29.58
C GLN A 183 -21.50 -3.21 -28.53
N GLN A 184 -21.14 -2.30 -27.63
CA GLN A 184 -20.27 -2.55 -26.49
C GLN A 184 -21.02 -2.20 -25.21
N ASP A 185 -20.76 -2.97 -24.17
CA ASP A 185 -21.20 -2.71 -22.81
C ASP A 185 -20.06 -3.03 -21.83
N SER A 186 -20.12 -2.48 -20.62
CA SER A 186 -19.09 -2.72 -19.61
C SER A 186 -19.74 -2.87 -18.23
N ILE A 187 -19.31 -3.89 -17.50
CA ILE A 187 -19.84 -4.25 -16.17
C ILE A 187 -18.66 -4.47 -15.24
N MET A 188 -18.74 -3.97 -14.00
CA MET A 188 -17.66 -4.13 -13.03
C MET A 188 -18.20 -4.77 -11.75
N PHE A 189 -17.52 -5.81 -11.28
CA PHE A 189 -17.68 -6.38 -9.93
C PHE A 189 -16.50 -5.95 -9.05
N GLY A 190 -16.77 -5.68 -7.78
CA GLY A 190 -15.74 -5.34 -6.79
C GLY A 190 -15.61 -6.44 -5.74
N PHE A 191 -14.42 -6.99 -5.53
CA PHE A 191 -14.18 -7.97 -4.46
C PHE A 191 -12.92 -7.63 -3.70
N CYS A 192 -12.97 -7.75 -2.38
CA CYS A 192 -11.76 -7.75 -1.55
C CYS A 192 -11.42 -9.20 -1.19
N VAL A 193 -10.14 -9.57 -1.30
CA VAL A 193 -9.65 -10.93 -1.04
C VAL A 193 -8.45 -10.93 -0.08
N ASP A 194 -8.38 -11.95 0.78
CA ASP A 194 -7.33 -12.14 1.80
C ASP A 194 -6.62 -13.50 1.72
#